data_AF-A0A811RRB8-F1
#
_entry.id   AF-A0A811RRB8-F1
#
_cell.length_a   1.000
_cell.length_b   1.000
_cell.length_c   1.000
_cell.angle_alpha   90.00
_cell.angle_beta   90.00
_cell.angle_gamma   90.00
#
_symmetry.space_group_name_H-M   'P 1'
#
loop_
_entity.id
_entity.type
_entity.pdbx_description
1 polymer ?
#
loop_
_entity_poly.entity_id
_entity_poly.type
_entity_poly.pdbx_seq_one_letter_code
_entity_poly.pdbx_strand_id
1 'polypeptide(L)'
;MSSENAQENIVWVVDFSGWTVSSTPLTESRQSVHIIQNYYPGLVGAAILCNPPKIFESFWKILNYFIEPELKEKVKFVYTNNSESQRIMADMFDLDKLESSFGGRNTSGIDIVKYSERMQRRDQTRNLHIR
;
A
#
# COMPACT_ATOMS: atom_id res chain seq x y z
N MET A 1 3.64 -29.01 2.82
CA MET A 1 4.94 -28.41 3.20
C MET A 1 4.65 -26.99 3.60
N SER A 2 4.57 -26.77 4.92
CA SER A 2 4.15 -25.53 5.56
C SER A 2 5.09 -24.39 5.19
N SER A 3 4.53 -23.27 4.76
CA SER A 3 5.22 -22.02 4.44
C SER A 3 5.73 -21.29 5.69
N GLU A 4 6.31 -22.00 6.66
CA GLU A 4 6.71 -21.43 7.97
C GLU A 4 7.86 -20.42 7.87
N ASN A 5 8.51 -20.29 6.71
CA ASN A 5 9.59 -19.32 6.44
C ASN A 5 9.24 -18.29 5.37
N ALA A 6 7.97 -18.17 4.95
CA ALA A 6 7.59 -17.09 4.05
C ALA A 6 7.61 -15.77 4.83
N GLN A 7 8.50 -14.85 4.44
CA GLN A 7 8.53 -13.51 5.00
C GLN A 7 7.16 -12.84 4.78
N GLU A 8 6.42 -12.61 5.86
CA GLU A 8 5.14 -11.93 5.81
C GLU A 8 5.37 -10.48 5.35
N ASN A 9 4.77 -10.13 4.21
CA ASN A 9 4.84 -8.79 3.66
C ASN A 9 3.43 -8.20 3.49
N ILE A 10 3.38 -6.88 3.32
CA ILE A 10 2.15 -6.15 3.10
C ILE A 10 2.12 -5.56 1.70
N VAL A 11 0.93 -5.55 1.10
CA VAL A 11 0.66 -4.83 -0.14
C VAL A 11 -0.05 -3.53 0.22
N TRP A 12 0.52 -2.41 -0.22
CA TRP A 12 -0.12 -1.10 -0.10
C TRP A 12 -0.87 -0.77 -1.38
N VAL A 13 -2.08 -0.23 -1.21
CA VAL A 13 -2.86 0.37 -2.29
C VAL A 13 -3.23 1.76 -1.83
N VAL A 14 -2.83 2.77 -2.60
CA VAL A 14 -3.00 4.18 -2.25
C VAL A 14 -3.64 4.89 -3.43
N ASP A 15 -4.77 5.55 -3.20
CA ASP A 15 -5.45 6.35 -4.21
C ASP A 15 -4.88 7.77 -4.24
N PHE A 16 -4.30 8.14 -5.38
CA PHE A 16 -3.77 9.47 -5.66
C PHE A 16 -4.76 10.35 -6.43
N SER A 17 -6.01 9.92 -6.57
CA SER A 17 -7.08 10.76 -7.13
C SER A 17 -7.20 12.07 -6.32
N GLY A 18 -7.01 13.22 -6.98
CA GLY A 18 -7.02 14.52 -6.33
C GLY A 18 -5.73 14.91 -5.58
N TRP A 19 -4.67 14.10 -5.69
CA TRP A 19 -3.37 14.41 -5.09
C TRP A 19 -2.79 15.72 -5.62
N THR A 20 -2.17 16.48 -4.73
CA THR A 20 -1.40 17.70 -5.06
C THR A 20 -0.02 17.65 -4.42
N VAL A 21 0.92 18.43 -4.95
CA VAL A 21 2.29 18.50 -4.39
C VAL A 21 2.27 18.96 -2.93
N SER A 22 1.33 19.81 -2.54
CA SER A 22 1.18 20.26 -1.15
C SER A 22 0.58 19.21 -0.21
N SER A 23 -0.16 18.22 -0.73
CA SER A 23 -0.71 17.13 0.08
C SER A 23 0.33 16.11 0.53
N THR A 24 1.55 16.14 -0.04
CA THR A 24 2.63 15.26 0.38
C THR A 24 3.97 15.99 0.30
N PRO A 25 4.34 16.75 1.36
CA PRO A 25 5.61 17.43 1.44
C PRO A 25 6.80 16.46 1.27
N LEU A 26 7.77 16.82 0.43
CA LEU A 26 8.93 15.98 0.12
C LEU A 26 9.70 15.56 1.38
N THR A 27 9.83 16.44 2.37
CA THR A 27 10.51 16.14 3.64
C THR A 27 9.83 15.00 4.40
N GLU A 28 8.50 15.01 4.47
CA GLU A 28 7.71 13.98 5.16
C GLU A 28 7.75 12.65 4.39
N SER A 29 7.71 12.70 3.05
CA SER A 29 7.90 11.49 2.23
C SER A 29 9.28 10.88 2.43
N ARG A 30 10.33 11.69 2.50
CA ARG A 30 11.69 11.22 2.76
C ARG A 30 11.83 10.58 4.14
N GLN A 31 11.24 11.18 5.17
CA GLN A 31 11.22 10.59 6.51
C GLN A 31 10.46 9.27 6.53
N SER A 32 9.30 9.19 5.86
CA SER A 32 8.51 7.96 5.76
C SER A 32 9.29 6.83 5.08
N VAL A 33 9.89 7.12 3.93
CA VAL A 33 10.76 6.18 3.20
C VAL A 33 11.93 5.72 4.08
N HIS A 34 12.59 6.65 4.78
CA HIS A 34 13.70 6.34 5.69
C HIS A 34 13.27 5.38 6.80
N ILE A 35 12.10 5.60 7.42
CA ILE A 35 11.57 4.70 8.46
C ILE A 35 11.35 3.29 7.91
N ILE A 36 10.67 3.19 6.76
CA ILE A 36 10.31 1.89 6.17
C ILE A 36 11.56 1.08 5.83
N GLN A 37 12.50 1.66 5.10
CA GLN A 37 13.65 0.89 4.61
C GLN A 37 14.65 0.53 5.72
N ASN A 38 14.84 1.41 6.72
CA ASN A 38 15.86 1.18 7.76
C ASN A 38 15.36 0.40 8.98
N TYR A 39 14.06 0.48 9.29
CA TYR A 39 13.49 -0.14 10.49
C TYR A 39 12.52 -1.29 10.19
N TYR A 40 11.99 -1.36 8.97
CA TYR A 40 11.08 -2.42 8.52
C TYR A 40 11.47 -2.98 7.15
N PRO A 41 12.74 -3.39 6.94
CA PRO A 41 13.20 -3.91 5.66
C PRO A 41 12.40 -5.15 5.26
N GLY A 42 12.00 -5.21 3.99
CA GLY A 42 11.21 -6.32 3.45
C GLY A 42 9.72 -6.33 3.84
N LEU A 43 9.25 -5.36 4.65
CA LEU A 43 7.84 -5.28 5.04
C LEU A 43 6.92 -5.08 3.82
N VAL A 44 7.30 -4.19 2.90
CA VAL A 44 6.50 -3.92 1.70
C VAL A 44 6.79 -5.00 0.66
N GLY A 45 5.76 -5.74 0.27
CA GLY A 45 5.80 -6.71 -0.85
C GLY A 45 5.46 -6.05 -2.18
N ALA A 46 4.55 -5.08 -2.16
CA ALA A 46 4.21 -4.21 -3.30
C ALA A 46 3.58 -2.89 -2.82
N ALA A 47 3.83 -1.80 -3.54
CA ALA A 47 3.20 -0.50 -3.31
C ALA A 47 2.51 -0.03 -4.60
N ILE A 48 1.18 -0.06 -4.59
CA ILE A 48 0.34 0.25 -5.74
C ILE A 48 -0.19 1.68 -5.60
N LEU A 49 0.21 2.54 -6.53
CA LEU A 49 -0.21 3.94 -6.59
C LEU A 49 -1.28 4.08 -7.66
N CYS A 50 -2.54 4.22 -7.23
CA CYS A 50 -3.72 4.30 -8.10
C CYS A 50 -3.97 5.73 -8.57
N ASN A 51 -4.21 5.89 -9.86
CA ASN A 51 -4.59 7.15 -10.50
C ASN A 51 -3.74 8.39 -10.15
N PRO A 52 -2.40 8.31 -10.06
CA PRO A 52 -1.61 9.50 -9.79
C PRO A 52 -1.74 10.51 -10.94
N PRO A 53 -1.88 11.82 -10.62
CA PRO A 53 -1.93 12.84 -11.66
C PRO A 53 -0.59 12.96 -12.37
N LYS A 54 -0.57 13.42 -13.62
CA LYS A 54 0.67 13.53 -14.43
C LYS A 54 1.83 14.24 -13.71
N ILE A 55 1.53 15.26 -12.92
CA ILE A 55 2.55 16.02 -12.15
C ILE A 55 3.27 15.15 -11.10
N PHE A 56 2.66 14.05 -10.66
CA PHE A 56 3.27 13.09 -9.74
C PHE A 56 4.53 12.45 -10.34
N GLU A 57 4.64 12.30 -11.66
CA GLU A 57 5.84 11.73 -12.29
C GLU A 57 7.11 12.53 -11.93
N SER A 58 7.02 13.87 -11.95
CA SER A 58 8.13 14.75 -11.56
C SER A 58 8.46 14.63 -10.06
N PHE A 59 7.44 14.54 -9.22
CA PHE A 59 7.63 14.32 -7.78
C PHE A 59 8.30 12.97 -7.52
N TRP A 60 7.82 11.91 -8.18
CA TRP A 60 8.37 10.56 -8.08
C TRP A 60 9.83 10.52 -8.49
N LYS A 61 10.22 11.17 -9.61
CA LYS A 61 11.63 11.27 -10.02
C LYS A 61 12.54 11.81 -8.92
N ILE A 62 12.08 12.82 -8.17
CA ILE A 62 12.84 13.39 -7.05
C ILE A 62 12.86 12.44 -5.86
N LEU A 63 11.69 11.94 -5.44
CA LEU A 63 11.58 11.04 -4.27
C LEU A 63 12.36 9.75 -4.48
N ASN A 64 12.38 9.23 -5.70
CA ASN A 64 13.03 7.99 -6.08
C ASN A 64 14.56 8.01 -5.86
N TYR A 65 15.20 9.17 -5.75
CA TYR A 65 16.62 9.23 -5.36
C TYR A 65 16.87 8.79 -3.91
N PHE A 66 15.86 8.85 -3.05
CA PHE A 66 15.96 8.50 -1.62
C PHE A 66 15.46 7.09 -1.30
N ILE A 67 14.87 6.41 -2.27
CA ILE A 67 14.33 5.05 -2.11
C ILE A 67 15.44 4.04 -2.45
N GLU A 68 15.52 2.93 -1.72
CA GLU A 68 16.44 1.83 -2.04
C GLU A 68 15.96 1.02 -3.26
N PRO A 69 16.87 0.50 -4.11
CA PRO A 69 16.50 -0.21 -5.34
C PRO A 69 15.44 -1.29 -5.16
N GLU A 70 15.55 -2.11 -4.11
CA GLU A 70 14.59 -3.18 -3.82
C GLU A 70 13.16 -2.65 -3.62
N LEU A 71 12.99 -1.52 -2.91
CA LEU A 71 11.68 -0.91 -2.70
C LEU A 71 11.15 -0.26 -3.99
N LYS A 72 12.02 0.26 -4.87
CA LYS A 72 11.61 0.83 -6.17
C LYS A 72 10.95 -0.21 -7.06
N GLU A 73 11.53 -1.40 -7.11
CA GLU A 73 11.04 -2.51 -7.94
C GLU A 73 9.65 -2.99 -7.53
N LYS A 74 9.26 -2.71 -6.28
CA LYS A 74 7.95 -3.08 -5.70
C LYS A 74 6.85 -2.06 -5.98
N VAL A 75 7.20 -0.88 -6.52
CA VAL A 75 6.23 0.18 -6.80
C VAL A 75 5.55 -0.07 -8.14
N LYS A 76 4.22 -0.05 -8.16
CA LYS A 76 3.39 -0.25 -9.35
C LYS A 76 2.47 0.95 -9.52
N PHE A 77 2.41 1.48 -10.73
CA PHE A 77 1.49 2.55 -11.11
C PHE A 77 0.30 1.93 -11.81
N VAL A 78 -0.92 2.19 -11.33
CA VAL A 78 -2.14 1.64 -11.91
C VAL A 78 -3.15 2.75 -12.19
N TYR A 79 -3.89 2.59 -13.29
CA TYR A 79 -4.90 3.56 -13.74
C TYR A 79 -6.22 2.83 -14.00
N THR A 80 -7.31 3.38 -13.47
CA THR A 80 -8.66 2.78 -13.51
C THR A 80 -9.18 2.49 -14.93
N ASN A 81 -8.77 3.31 -15.92
CA ASN A 81 -9.17 3.19 -17.31
C ASN A 81 -8.17 2.41 -18.20
N ASN A 82 -7.23 1.69 -17.58
CA ASN A 82 -6.19 0.95 -18.29
C ASN A 82 -6.35 -0.57 -18.05
N SER A 83 -6.46 -1.35 -19.13
CA SER A 83 -6.71 -2.80 -19.06
C SER A 83 -5.55 -3.58 -18.45
N GLU A 84 -4.30 -3.16 -18.66
CA GLU A 84 -3.13 -3.77 -18.03
C GLU A 84 -3.13 -3.55 -16.51
N SER A 85 -3.47 -2.33 -16.08
CA SER A 85 -3.65 -1.99 -14.66
C SER A 85 -4.72 -2.85 -14.00
N GLN A 86 -5.84 -3.09 -14.68
CA GLN A 86 -6.89 -3.98 -14.20
C GLN A 86 -6.41 -5.43 -14.05
N ARG A 87 -5.56 -5.91 -14.96
CA ARG A 87 -4.95 -7.25 -14.86
C ARG A 87 -3.99 -7.34 -13.68
N ILE A 88 -3.14 -6.33 -13.46
CA ILE A 88 -2.25 -6.27 -12.29
C ILE A 88 -3.06 -6.38 -10.99
N MET A 89 -4.17 -5.64 -10.88
CA MET A 89 -5.04 -5.72 -9.70
C MET A 89 -5.71 -7.09 -9.56
N ALA A 90 -6.18 -7.69 -10.65
CA ALA A 90 -6.81 -9.01 -10.64
C ALA A 90 -5.84 -10.15 -10.28
N ASP A 91 -4.57 -10.04 -10.69
CA ASP A 91 -3.52 -11.01 -10.36
C ASP A 91 -3.12 -10.95 -8.88
N MET A 92 -3.27 -9.78 -8.25
CA MET A 92 -2.85 -9.54 -6.86
C MET A 92 -3.99 -9.66 -5.85
N PHE A 93 -5.25 -9.43 -6.25
CA PHE A 93 -6.38 -9.34 -5.34
C PHE A 93 -7.59 -10.14 -5.82
N ASP A 94 -8.32 -10.70 -4.85
CA ASP A 94 -9.70 -11.13 -5.06
C ASP A 94 -10.59 -9.90 -5.26
N LEU A 95 -10.98 -9.66 -6.52
CA LEU A 95 -11.76 -8.48 -6.91
C LEU A 95 -13.14 -8.43 -6.24
N ASP A 96 -13.71 -9.54 -5.78
CA ASP A 96 -14.98 -9.52 -5.03
C ASP A 96 -14.82 -9.00 -3.60
N LYS A 97 -13.59 -9.03 -3.07
CA LYS A 97 -13.25 -8.53 -1.73
C LYS A 97 -12.65 -7.13 -1.77
N LEU A 98 -11.96 -6.78 -2.85
CA LEU A 98 -11.35 -5.46 -3.06
C LEU A 98 -12.43 -4.37 -3.17
N GLU A 99 -12.19 -3.24 -2.53
CA GLU A 99 -13.10 -2.09 -2.54
C GLU A 99 -13.22 -1.49 -3.95
N SER A 100 -14.42 -1.00 -4.29
CA SER A 100 -14.71 -0.41 -5.60
C SER A 100 -13.86 0.83 -5.90
N SER A 101 -13.44 1.59 -4.88
CA SER A 101 -12.53 2.75 -5.03
C SER A 101 -11.17 2.35 -5.61
N PHE A 102 -10.75 1.11 -5.42
CA PHE A 102 -9.50 0.55 -5.96
C PHE A 102 -9.73 -0.36 -7.18
N GLY A 103 -10.91 -0.32 -7.79
CA GLY A 103 -11.24 -1.12 -8.98
C GLY A 103 -11.78 -2.52 -8.67
N GLY A 104 -12.11 -2.82 -7.41
CA GLY A 104 -12.80 -4.05 -7.04
C GLY A 104 -14.32 -3.97 -7.19
N ARG A 105 -15.02 -5.01 -6.73
CA ARG A 105 -16.49 -5.15 -6.78
C ARG A 105 -17.14 -5.02 -5.40
N ASN A 106 -16.36 -4.92 -4.33
CA ASN A 106 -16.90 -4.72 -2.99
C ASN A 106 -17.32 -3.26 -2.80
N THR A 107 -18.63 -3.04 -2.68
CA THR A 107 -19.21 -1.72 -2.42
C THR A 107 -19.46 -1.47 -0.93
N SER A 108 -19.13 -2.43 -0.06
CA SER A 108 -19.20 -2.25 1.38
C SER A 108 -18.14 -1.23 1.78
N GLY A 109 -18.56 -0.05 2.23
CA GLY A 109 -17.63 0.96 2.74
C GLY A 109 -16.84 0.46 3.97
N ILE A 110 -15.73 1.12 4.26
CA ILE A 110 -14.95 0.86 5.47
C ILE A 110 -15.74 1.32 6.69
N ASP A 111 -16.18 0.37 7.51
CA ASP A 111 -16.67 0.63 8.86
C ASP A 111 -15.48 0.76 9.82
N ILE A 112 -15.07 2.01 10.06
CA ILE A 112 -13.91 2.31 10.90
C ILE A 112 -14.10 1.88 12.36
N VAL A 113 -15.35 1.91 12.85
CA VAL A 113 -15.67 1.52 14.23
C VAL A 113 -15.47 0.02 14.38
N LYS A 114 -16.11 -0.77 13.51
CA LYS A 114 -15.95 -2.23 13.49
C LYS A 114 -14.50 -2.65 13.25
N TYR A 115 -13.77 -1.93 12.38
CA TYR A 115 -12.35 -2.17 12.17
C TYR A 115 -11.54 -1.94 13.45
N SER A 116 -11.77 -0.81 14.14
CA SER A 116 -11.05 -0.44 15.35
C SER A 116 -11.30 -1.43 16.50
N GLU A 117 -12.54 -1.87 16.70
CA GLU A 117 -12.90 -2.89 17.69
C GLU A 117 -12.19 -4.21 17.42
N ARG A 118 -12.11 -4.62 16.15
CA ARG A 118 -11.39 -5.81 15.74
C ARG A 118 -9.89 -5.69 16.02
N MET A 119 -9.29 -4.54 15.78
CA MET A 119 -7.86 -4.29 16.07
C MET A 119 -7.58 -4.36 17.57
N GLN A 120 -8.37 -3.68 18.40
CA GLN A 120 -8.23 -3.74 19.86
C GLN A 120 -8.37 -5.16 20.40
N ARG A 121 -9.34 -5.94 19.89
CA ARG A 121 -9.51 -7.35 20.28
C ARG A 121 -8.29 -8.20 19.91
N ARG A 122 -7.68 -7.95 18.75
CA ARG A 122 -6.45 -8.65 18.34
C ARG A 122 -5.25 -8.31 19.23
N ASP A 123 -5.11 -7.05 19.63
CA ASP A 123 -4.04 -6.61 20.54
C ASP A 123 -4.17 -7.28 21.92
N GLN A 124 -5.40 -7.39 22.45
CA GLN A 124 -5.68 -8.12 23.69
C GLN A 124 -5.28 -9.60 23.59
N THR A 125 -5.62 -10.28 22.49
CA THR A 125 -5.28 -11.70 22.30
C THR A 125 -3.79 -11.94 22.09
N ARG A 126 -3.07 -11.03 21.43
CA ARG A 126 -1.61 -11.11 21.26
C ARG A 126 -0.88 -10.99 22.59
N ASN A 127 -1.31 -10.08 23.46
CA ASN A 127 -0.73 -9.92 24.80
C ASN A 127 -0.92 -11.16 25.70
N LEU A 128 -1.89 -12.02 25.40
CA LEU A 128 -2.11 -13.29 26.12
C LEU A 128 -1.18 -14.42 25.66
N HIS A 129 -0.59 -14.33 24.46
CA HIS A 129 0.32 -15.36 23.91
C HIS A 129 1.81 -15.06 24.15
N ILE A 130 2.13 -13.90 24.71
CA ILE A 130 3.52 -13.44 24.99
C ILE A 130 3.80 -13.46 26.52
N ARG A 131 2.94 -14.09 27.32
CA ARG A 131 3.17 -14.34 28.75
C ARG A 131 3.47 -15.79 29.02
#